data_AF-A0A7Y2TBB0-F1
#
_entry.id   AF-A0A7Y2TBB0-F1
#
_cell.length_a   1.000
_cell.length_b   1.000
_cell.length_c   1.000
_cell.angle_alpha   90.00
_cell.angle_beta   90.00
_cell.angle_gamma   90.00
#
_symmetry.space_group_name_H-M   'P 1'
#
loop_
_entity.id
_entity.type
_entity.pdbx_description
1 polymer ?
#
loop_
_entity_poly.entity_id
_entity_poly.type
_entity_poly.pdbx_seq_one_letter_code
_entity_poly.pdbx_strand_id
1 'polypeptide(L)'
;MKIILNTYCVIILFLITSYAQNDVFKFEEEKHLSNIKMLTEEGENAEAYLSFDEQKLIFQSTTGDLECDQIFTMNIDGTEKRLVSTEKGRTTCAYFLPGDDRIVYASTHLEMDDCPPPPDRSKGYVWKLYNSFDIFSASANGSDLIRLTSSDGYDAEATVSPKGDKIVFTSTRDGDPELYVMDIDGSNQKRLTFEMGYDGGAFFSLDGKKIVFRSSRPKTEEELDDYEDLAKNGMFRPSILEIYVMNADGTDIKQITNFGKASFAPFFHPDGKRIIFSSNVNSKKGRNFDIYIININGTGLEQITFNETFDGFPVFTSDGKQLVFCSNRFNKKKGDTNVFIADWID
;
A
#
# COMPACT_ATOMS: atom_id res chain seq x y z
N MET A 1 -47.01 -29.59 64.22
CA MET A 1 -47.15 -28.66 63.08
C MET A 1 -45.75 -28.33 62.57
N LYS A 2 -45.24 -29.10 61.59
CA LYS A 2 -43.94 -28.88 60.93
C LYS A 2 -44.24 -28.66 59.45
N ILE A 3 -43.97 -27.47 58.95
CA ILE A 3 -44.11 -27.12 57.54
C ILE A 3 -42.72 -27.29 56.92
N ILE A 4 -42.61 -28.19 55.95
CA ILE A 4 -41.42 -28.36 55.10
C ILE A 4 -41.68 -27.51 53.85
N LEU A 5 -40.92 -26.44 53.65
CA LEU A 5 -40.90 -25.71 52.39
C LEU A 5 -39.86 -26.37 51.48
N ASN A 6 -40.32 -26.91 50.35
CA ASN A 6 -39.49 -27.38 49.26
C ASN A 6 -39.25 -26.20 48.30
N THR A 7 -38.03 -25.70 48.24
CA THR A 7 -37.65 -24.64 47.30
C THR A 7 -37.13 -25.30 46.01
N TYR A 8 -37.92 -25.25 44.94
CA TYR A 8 -37.48 -25.63 43.61
C TYR A 8 -36.66 -24.49 42.99
N CYS A 9 -35.38 -24.74 42.73
CA CYS A 9 -34.51 -23.84 42.00
C CYS A 9 -34.74 -24.07 40.50
N VAL A 10 -35.43 -23.15 39.83
CA VAL A 10 -35.60 -23.17 38.37
C VAL A 10 -34.36 -22.54 37.74
N ILE A 11 -33.50 -23.36 37.12
CA ILE A 11 -32.38 -22.88 36.31
C ILE A 11 -32.93 -22.52 34.94
N ILE A 12 -33.05 -21.22 34.66
CA ILE A 12 -33.40 -20.71 33.33
C ILE A 12 -32.10 -20.68 32.51
N LEU A 13 -31.95 -21.64 31.61
CA LEU A 13 -30.86 -21.70 30.65
C LEU A 13 -31.15 -20.68 29.53
N PHE A 14 -30.45 -19.54 29.53
CA PHE A 14 -30.47 -18.62 28.39
C PHE A 14 -29.67 -19.24 27.23
N LEU A 15 -30.38 -19.78 26.24
CA LEU A 15 -29.82 -20.07 24.92
C LEU A 15 -29.53 -18.73 24.23
N ILE A 16 -28.29 -18.27 24.31
CA ILE A 16 -27.80 -17.19 23.46
C ILE A 16 -27.59 -17.79 22.07
N THR A 17 -28.58 -17.69 21.21
CA THR A 17 -28.38 -17.87 19.77
C THR A 17 -27.56 -16.69 19.28
N SER A 18 -26.26 -16.88 19.07
CA SER A 18 -25.45 -15.90 18.34
C SER A 18 -25.99 -15.84 16.91
N TYR A 19 -26.74 -14.79 16.59
CA TYR A 19 -26.95 -14.44 15.20
C TYR A 19 -25.56 -14.13 14.63
N ALA A 20 -25.12 -14.93 13.65
CA ALA A 20 -23.97 -14.57 12.84
C ALA A 20 -24.28 -13.20 12.24
N GLN A 21 -23.53 -12.19 12.65
CA GLN A 21 -23.62 -10.87 12.04
C GLN A 21 -23.19 -11.05 10.59
N ASN A 22 -24.11 -10.90 9.65
CA ASN A 22 -23.76 -10.93 8.23
C ASN A 22 -22.72 -9.83 7.99
N ASP A 23 -21.59 -10.23 7.43
CA ASP A 23 -20.53 -9.31 7.07
C ASP A 23 -21.00 -8.44 5.89
N VAL A 24 -21.41 -7.21 6.19
CA VAL A 24 -22.11 -6.32 5.25
C VAL A 24 -21.21 -5.91 4.08
N PHE A 25 -19.88 -5.95 4.26
CA PHE A 25 -18.91 -5.52 3.27
C PHE A 25 -18.27 -6.67 2.48
N LYS A 26 -18.74 -7.90 2.72
CA LYS A 26 -18.21 -9.13 2.12
C LYS A 26 -19.02 -9.55 0.90
N PHE A 27 -18.32 -9.95 -0.16
CA PHE A 27 -18.92 -10.63 -1.31
C PHE A 27 -18.93 -12.16 -1.09
N GLU A 28 -19.88 -12.86 -1.71
CA GLU A 28 -20.11 -14.31 -1.49
C GLU A 28 -18.87 -15.15 -1.83
N GLU A 29 -18.11 -14.73 -2.85
CA GLU A 29 -16.92 -15.39 -3.36
C GLU A 29 -15.67 -15.19 -2.49
N GLU A 30 -15.67 -14.22 -1.57
CA GLU A 30 -14.50 -13.85 -0.74
C GLU A 30 -14.30 -14.83 0.42
N LYS A 31 -13.65 -15.96 0.17
CA LYS A 31 -13.50 -17.04 1.15
C LYS A 31 -12.51 -16.73 2.28
N HIS A 32 -11.50 -15.90 1.99
CA HIS A 32 -10.41 -15.59 2.91
C HIS A 32 -10.68 -14.38 3.81
N LEU A 33 -11.77 -13.64 3.59
CA LEU A 33 -12.10 -12.43 4.35
C LEU A 33 -13.31 -12.65 5.24
N SER A 34 -13.25 -12.17 6.47
CA SER A 34 -14.38 -12.13 7.39
C SER A 34 -14.29 -10.94 8.35
N ASN A 35 -15.40 -10.61 9.01
CA ASN A 35 -15.49 -9.49 9.95
C ASN A 35 -14.95 -8.18 9.35
N ILE A 36 -15.24 -7.92 8.07
CA ILE A 36 -14.73 -6.75 7.35
C ILE A 36 -15.29 -5.48 8.00
N LYS A 37 -14.41 -4.50 8.22
CA LYS A 37 -14.73 -3.17 8.74
C LYS A 37 -14.23 -2.11 7.78
N MET A 38 -15.10 -1.17 7.44
CA MET A 38 -14.74 0.06 6.75
C MET A 38 -14.25 1.09 7.78
N LEU A 39 -13.03 1.61 7.61
CA LEU A 39 -12.37 2.53 8.55
C LEU A 39 -12.44 3.99 8.12
N THR A 40 -12.63 4.24 6.82
CA THR A 40 -12.89 5.58 6.27
C THR A 40 -14.15 5.56 5.42
N GLU A 41 -14.89 6.67 5.38
CA GLU A 41 -16.20 6.71 4.70
C GLU A 41 -16.30 7.81 3.63
N GLU A 42 -15.19 8.49 3.34
CA GLU A 42 -15.09 9.57 2.35
C GLU A 42 -13.64 9.77 1.86
N GLY A 43 -13.51 10.42 0.71
CA GLY A 43 -12.23 10.82 0.14
C GLY A 43 -11.55 9.71 -0.65
N GLU A 44 -10.40 10.05 -1.21
CA GLU A 44 -9.54 9.14 -1.95
C GLU A 44 -8.39 8.71 -1.02
N ASN A 45 -8.53 7.55 -0.38
CA ASN A 45 -7.55 7.02 0.57
C ASN A 45 -6.69 5.92 -0.09
N ALA A 46 -5.39 5.99 0.10
CA ALA A 46 -4.39 5.02 -0.38
C ALA A 46 -3.05 5.28 0.32
N GLU A 47 -2.02 4.50 0.12
CA GLU A 47 -1.95 3.17 0.71
C GLU A 47 -1.98 3.27 2.25
N ALA A 48 -2.62 2.32 2.95
CA ALA A 48 -2.66 2.30 4.42
C ALA A 48 -1.74 1.22 5.01
N TYR A 49 -0.80 1.64 5.85
CA TYR A 49 0.23 0.78 6.43
C TYR A 49 0.20 0.78 7.96
N LEU A 50 0.51 -0.37 8.56
CA LEU A 50 0.52 -0.56 10.02
C LEU A 50 1.74 0.10 10.68
N SER A 51 1.56 0.58 11.91
CA SER A 51 2.65 0.86 12.84
C SER A 51 3.40 -0.42 13.24
N PHE A 52 4.60 -0.30 13.81
CA PHE A 52 5.40 -1.43 14.29
C PHE A 52 4.70 -2.22 15.39
N ASP A 53 3.92 -1.56 16.24
CA ASP A 53 3.06 -2.20 17.25
C ASP A 53 1.68 -2.64 16.73
N GLU A 54 1.38 -2.38 15.46
CA GLU A 54 0.14 -2.71 14.75
C GLU A 54 -1.13 -2.13 15.39
N GLN A 55 -1.01 -1.03 16.15
CA GLN A 55 -2.16 -0.33 16.76
C GLN A 55 -2.69 0.82 15.90
N LYS A 56 -1.86 1.32 14.97
CA LYS A 56 -2.18 2.47 14.12
C LYS A 56 -1.96 2.17 12.66
N LEU A 57 -2.60 2.99 11.84
CA LEU A 57 -2.42 3.06 10.40
C LEU A 57 -1.87 4.43 10.02
N ILE A 58 -1.00 4.46 9.02
CA ILE A 58 -0.58 5.67 8.30
C ILE A 58 -0.97 5.54 6.84
N PHE A 59 -1.55 6.58 6.26
CA PHE A 59 -2.09 6.55 4.91
C PHE A 59 -2.14 7.94 4.28
N GLN A 60 -2.16 7.99 2.96
CA GLN A 60 -2.42 9.22 2.19
C GLN A 60 -3.92 9.37 1.91
N SER A 61 -4.39 10.61 1.89
CA SER A 61 -5.79 10.92 1.63
C SER A 61 -5.93 12.27 0.95
N THR A 62 -6.74 12.31 -0.11
CA THR A 62 -7.35 13.54 -0.62
C THR A 62 -8.80 13.60 -0.12
N THR A 63 -9.10 14.53 0.79
CA THR A 63 -10.41 14.63 1.45
C THR A 63 -10.73 16.06 1.86
N GLY A 64 -12.02 16.36 2.06
CA GLY A 64 -12.48 17.72 2.37
C GLY A 64 -12.11 18.73 1.28
N ASP A 65 -11.46 19.83 1.70
CA ASP A 65 -11.02 20.91 0.82
C ASP A 65 -9.58 20.71 0.29
N LEU A 66 -8.94 19.57 0.58
CA LEU A 66 -7.59 19.28 0.09
C LEU A 66 -7.58 19.05 -1.42
N GLU A 67 -6.65 19.70 -2.11
CA GLU A 67 -6.51 19.60 -3.57
C GLU A 67 -5.63 18.41 -4.02
N CYS A 68 -4.83 17.85 -3.10
CA CYS A 68 -4.01 16.66 -3.33
C CYS A 68 -3.69 15.96 -2.02
N ASP A 69 -3.10 14.76 -2.17
CA ASP A 69 -2.85 13.82 -1.09
C ASP A 69 -2.00 14.42 0.04
N GLN A 70 -2.53 14.32 1.26
CA GLN A 70 -1.83 14.58 2.52
C GLN A 70 -1.72 13.28 3.32
N ILE A 71 -0.72 13.19 4.21
CA ILE A 71 -0.53 12.03 5.09
C ILE A 71 -1.32 12.19 6.39
N PHE A 72 -2.03 11.12 6.74
CA PHE A 72 -2.82 10.96 7.94
C PHE A 72 -2.40 9.71 8.72
N THR A 73 -2.65 9.73 10.02
CA THR A 73 -2.65 8.53 10.87
C THR A 73 -4.02 8.30 11.49
N MET A 74 -4.35 7.07 11.83
CA MET A 74 -5.53 6.71 12.64
C MET A 74 -5.27 5.45 13.46
N ASN A 75 -6.09 5.17 14.47
CA ASN A 75 -6.09 3.86 15.14
C ASN A 75 -6.64 2.79 14.20
N ILE A 76 -6.29 1.53 14.43
CA ILE A 76 -6.73 0.39 13.60
C ILE A 76 -8.25 0.15 13.64
N ASP A 77 -8.96 0.79 14.58
CA ASP A 77 -10.43 0.81 14.65
C ASP A 77 -11.06 2.01 13.89
N GLY A 78 -10.26 2.81 13.20
CA GLY A 78 -10.70 3.99 12.43
C GLY A 78 -10.83 5.27 13.26
N THR A 79 -10.57 5.23 14.56
CA THR A 79 -10.65 6.42 15.43
C THR A 79 -9.37 7.27 15.38
N GLU A 80 -9.43 8.49 15.95
CA GLU A 80 -8.28 9.39 16.11
C GLU A 80 -7.55 9.73 14.79
N LYS A 81 -8.29 9.81 13.67
CA LYS A 81 -7.75 10.27 12.39
C LYS A 81 -7.14 11.67 12.53
N ARG A 82 -5.87 11.82 12.14
CA ARG A 82 -5.09 13.05 12.30
C ARG A 82 -4.19 13.28 11.08
N LEU A 83 -4.17 14.53 10.58
CA LEU A 83 -3.19 14.97 9.59
C LEU A 83 -1.80 15.11 10.24
N VAL A 84 -0.77 14.55 9.61
CA VAL A 84 0.61 14.51 10.13
C VAL A 84 1.65 15.03 9.13
N SER A 85 1.22 15.40 7.93
CA SER A 85 2.05 16.09 6.94
C SER A 85 1.91 17.61 7.07
N THR A 86 2.50 18.37 6.15
CA THR A 86 2.66 19.83 6.22
C THR A 86 1.46 20.63 5.70
N GLU A 87 0.44 19.99 5.12
CA GLU A 87 -0.64 20.62 4.34
C GLU A 87 -0.16 21.35 3.07
N LYS A 88 1.12 21.18 2.72
CA LYS A 88 1.81 21.86 1.62
C LYS A 88 2.32 20.84 0.62
N GLY A 89 2.23 21.20 -0.65
CA GLY A 89 2.60 20.34 -1.76
C GLY A 89 1.80 19.04 -1.77
N ARG A 90 2.16 18.14 -2.68
CA ARG A 90 1.63 16.77 -2.67
C ARG A 90 2.48 15.90 -1.75
N THR A 91 1.85 14.92 -1.11
CA THR A 91 2.54 13.86 -0.37
C THR A 91 2.19 12.48 -0.93
N THR A 92 3.02 11.47 -0.66
CA THR A 92 2.73 10.08 -1.04
C THR A 92 3.52 9.10 -0.17
N CYS A 93 3.05 7.85 -0.11
CA CYS A 93 3.80 6.67 0.36
C CYS A 93 4.47 6.89 1.73
N ALA A 94 3.68 6.82 2.79
CA ALA A 94 4.15 7.05 4.14
C ALA A 94 4.27 5.76 4.95
N TYR A 95 5.17 5.71 5.92
CA TYR A 95 5.39 4.56 6.80
C TYR A 95 5.75 5.01 8.22
N PHE A 96 5.49 4.19 9.23
CA PHE A 96 6.06 4.39 10.56
C PHE A 96 7.54 3.96 10.58
N LEU A 97 8.34 4.64 11.40
CA LEU A 97 9.69 4.24 11.75
C LEU A 97 9.69 3.42 13.05
N PRO A 98 10.77 2.66 13.35
CA PRO A 98 10.82 1.79 14.52
C PRO A 98 10.57 2.53 15.83
N GLY A 99 9.64 2.01 16.63
CA GLY A 99 9.23 2.64 17.89
C GLY A 99 8.02 3.58 17.75
N ASP A 100 7.50 3.76 16.55
CA ASP A 100 6.24 4.47 16.24
C ASP A 100 6.20 5.95 16.69
N ASP A 101 7.36 6.52 17.03
CA ASP A 101 7.53 7.92 17.42
C ASP A 101 7.77 8.83 16.22
N ARG A 102 8.19 8.25 15.09
CA ARG A 102 8.45 8.93 13.82
C ARG A 102 7.79 8.23 12.66
N ILE A 103 7.61 9.00 11.59
CA ILE A 103 7.10 8.57 10.30
C ILE A 103 8.09 8.97 9.21
N VAL A 104 7.97 8.33 8.05
CA VAL A 104 8.60 8.71 6.79
C VAL A 104 7.53 8.92 5.74
N TYR A 105 7.69 9.91 4.86
CA TYR A 105 6.82 10.13 3.70
C TYR A 105 7.54 10.97 2.64
N ALA A 106 7.09 10.90 1.39
CA ALA A 106 7.61 11.74 0.33
C ALA A 106 6.74 12.99 0.14
N SER A 107 7.34 14.14 -0.17
CA SER A 107 6.59 15.38 -0.41
C SER A 107 7.27 16.36 -1.36
N THR A 108 6.46 17.20 -2.03
CA THR A 108 6.92 18.28 -2.90
C THR A 108 6.98 19.66 -2.22
N HIS A 109 6.76 19.73 -0.90
CA HIS A 109 6.54 20.99 -0.17
C HIS A 109 7.74 21.95 -0.15
N LEU A 110 8.95 21.48 -0.48
CA LEU A 110 10.12 22.37 -0.57
C LEU A 110 10.09 23.23 -1.83
N GLU A 111 9.49 22.74 -2.90
CA GLU A 111 9.40 23.44 -4.18
C GLU A 111 8.13 24.31 -4.24
N MET A 112 7.02 23.83 -3.69
CA MET A 112 5.74 24.53 -3.78
C MET A 112 4.76 24.15 -2.67
N ASP A 113 3.98 25.13 -2.22
CA ASP A 113 2.87 24.96 -1.28
C ASP A 113 1.63 24.35 -1.95
N ASP A 114 1.38 24.69 -3.22
CA ASP A 114 0.22 24.20 -3.98
C ASP A 114 0.47 22.79 -4.55
N CYS A 115 -0.61 22.14 -4.99
CA CYS A 115 -0.50 20.84 -5.64
C CYS A 115 0.20 20.96 -7.00
N PRO A 116 1.18 20.10 -7.30
CA PRO A 116 1.84 20.11 -8.59
C PRO A 116 0.84 19.73 -9.70
N PRO A 117 1.00 20.28 -10.92
CA PRO A 117 0.03 20.11 -11.99
C PRO A 117 -0.14 18.63 -12.36
N PRO A 118 -1.35 18.15 -12.66
CA PRO A 118 -1.57 16.75 -13.04
C PRO A 118 -0.83 16.39 -14.35
N PRO A 119 -0.61 15.08 -14.62
CA PRO A 119 -0.06 14.64 -15.90
C PRO A 119 -0.89 15.10 -17.10
N ASP A 120 -0.23 15.25 -18.25
CA ASP A 120 -0.89 15.54 -19.52
C ASP A 120 -1.79 14.37 -19.94
N ARG A 121 -3.11 14.58 -19.83
CA ARG A 121 -4.12 13.57 -20.18
C ARG A 121 -4.17 13.26 -21.68
N SER A 122 -3.57 14.08 -22.55
CA SER A 122 -3.46 13.78 -23.98
C SER A 122 -2.60 12.55 -24.25
N LYS A 123 -1.69 12.21 -23.33
CA LYS A 123 -0.82 11.02 -23.36
C LYS A 123 -1.50 9.75 -22.83
N GLY A 124 -2.80 9.81 -22.55
CA GLY A 124 -3.59 8.70 -22.00
C GLY A 124 -3.43 8.57 -20.48
N TYR A 125 -3.55 7.34 -19.96
CA TYR A 125 -3.31 7.07 -18.55
C TYR A 125 -1.81 6.87 -18.31
N VAL A 126 -1.20 7.85 -17.63
CA VAL A 126 0.22 7.88 -17.27
C VAL A 126 0.35 8.33 -15.82
N TRP A 127 1.40 7.87 -15.15
CA TRP A 127 1.80 8.39 -13.85
C TRP A 127 2.85 9.47 -14.01
N LYS A 128 2.81 10.47 -13.13
CA LYS A 128 3.78 11.58 -13.10
C LYS A 128 4.68 11.42 -11.88
N LEU A 129 5.96 11.24 -12.13
CA LEU A 129 7.03 11.29 -11.15
C LEU A 129 7.52 12.74 -11.08
N TYR A 130 7.10 13.47 -10.06
CA TYR A 130 7.51 14.86 -9.90
C TYR A 130 8.92 14.94 -9.33
N ASN A 131 9.83 15.60 -10.03
CA ASN A 131 11.22 15.78 -9.60
C ASN A 131 11.38 16.59 -8.31
N SER A 132 10.31 17.18 -7.79
CA SER A 132 10.30 17.91 -6.52
C SER A 132 10.02 17.01 -5.32
N PHE A 133 9.76 15.72 -5.52
CA PHE A 133 9.60 14.79 -4.41
C PHE A 133 10.93 14.48 -3.75
N ASP A 134 11.02 14.78 -2.46
CA ASP A 134 12.04 14.26 -1.56
C ASP A 134 11.37 13.41 -0.46
N ILE A 135 12.17 12.57 0.18
CA ILE A 135 11.75 11.77 1.34
C ILE A 135 12.08 12.53 2.62
N PHE A 136 11.11 12.59 3.52
CA PHE A 136 11.21 13.24 4.82
C PHE A 136 10.86 12.29 5.95
N SER A 137 11.47 12.50 7.11
CA SER A 137 11.00 11.95 8.38
C SER A 137 10.42 13.07 9.25
N ALA A 138 9.36 12.78 9.98
CA ALA A 138 8.80 13.67 11.00
C ALA A 138 8.48 12.86 12.26
N SER A 139 8.33 13.53 13.40
CA SER A 139 7.64 12.94 14.55
C SER A 139 6.22 12.51 14.15
N ALA A 140 5.67 11.47 14.78
CA ALA A 140 4.33 10.95 14.47
C ALA A 140 3.19 11.95 14.69
N ASN A 141 3.47 13.10 15.33
CA ASN A 141 2.54 14.22 15.48
C ASN A 141 2.67 15.30 14.38
N GLY A 142 3.58 15.11 13.41
CA GLY A 142 3.89 16.01 12.30
C GLY A 142 5.00 17.05 12.56
N SER A 143 5.56 17.10 13.77
CA SER A 143 6.65 18.03 14.11
C SER A 143 8.04 17.45 13.81
N ASP A 144 9.10 18.26 14.00
CA ASP A 144 10.50 17.81 13.85
C ASP A 144 10.80 17.16 12.49
N LEU A 145 10.47 17.91 11.43
CA LEU A 145 10.65 17.50 10.04
C LEU A 145 12.15 17.49 9.66
N ILE A 146 12.60 16.38 9.09
CA ILE A 146 13.97 16.13 8.65
C ILE A 146 13.92 15.62 7.21
N ARG A 147 14.68 16.22 6.31
CA ARG A 147 14.84 15.75 4.93
C ARG A 147 15.86 14.61 4.89
N LEU A 148 15.50 13.45 4.33
CA LEU A 148 16.36 12.26 4.23
C LEU A 148 17.05 12.13 2.86
N THR A 149 16.44 12.65 1.80
CA THR A 149 17.03 12.66 0.45
C THR A 149 17.10 14.05 -0.12
N SER A 150 18.11 14.31 -0.95
CA SER A 150 18.26 15.60 -1.62
C SER A 150 18.89 15.49 -3.01
N SER A 151 18.75 14.33 -3.64
CA SER A 151 19.20 14.15 -5.01
C SER A 151 18.24 14.82 -5.99
N ASP A 152 18.76 15.27 -7.12
CA ASP A 152 17.92 15.75 -8.20
C ASP A 152 17.07 14.59 -8.74
N GLY A 153 15.76 14.81 -8.85
CA GLY A 153 14.82 13.82 -9.37
C GLY A 153 13.73 13.46 -8.37
N TYR A 154 12.93 12.47 -8.74
CA TYR A 154 11.88 11.93 -7.89
C TYR A 154 12.50 10.98 -6.86
N ASP A 155 12.35 11.25 -5.56
CA ASP A 155 12.59 10.30 -4.47
C ASP A 155 11.28 10.08 -3.70
N ALA A 156 10.69 8.88 -3.81
CA ALA A 156 9.47 8.54 -3.07
C ALA A 156 9.27 7.03 -2.94
N GLU A 157 8.03 6.60 -2.67
CA GLU A 157 7.66 5.18 -2.53
C GLU A 157 8.44 4.46 -1.42
N ALA A 158 8.78 5.21 -0.36
CA ALA A 158 9.59 4.72 0.74
C ALA A 158 8.82 3.74 1.63
N THR A 159 9.38 2.56 1.86
CA THR A 159 8.90 1.59 2.86
C THR A 159 10.03 1.15 3.77
N VAL A 160 9.68 0.71 4.97
CA VAL A 160 10.64 0.43 6.05
C VAL A 160 10.78 -1.07 6.25
N SER A 161 12.02 -1.54 6.41
CA SER A 161 12.32 -2.92 6.79
C SER A 161 11.64 -3.25 8.14
N PRO A 162 10.94 -4.39 8.27
CA PRO A 162 10.42 -4.86 9.56
C PRO A 162 11.50 -5.08 10.63
N LYS A 163 12.78 -5.09 10.25
CA LYS A 163 13.91 -5.10 11.20
C LYS A 163 14.26 -3.71 11.75
N GLY A 164 13.69 -2.66 11.17
CA GLY A 164 13.87 -1.28 11.59
C GLY A 164 15.23 -0.68 11.27
N ASP A 165 15.94 -1.24 10.29
CA ASP A 165 17.32 -0.89 9.98
C ASP A 165 17.51 -0.20 8.63
N LYS A 166 16.55 -0.37 7.70
CA LYS A 166 16.64 0.10 6.32
C LYS A 166 15.33 0.69 5.80
N ILE A 167 15.46 1.58 4.83
CA ILE A 167 14.38 2.10 3.98
C ILE A 167 14.68 1.69 2.55
N VAL A 168 13.71 1.13 1.82
CA VAL A 168 13.75 0.94 0.37
C VAL A 168 12.84 1.99 -0.27
N PHE A 169 13.26 2.57 -1.40
CA PHE A 169 12.54 3.64 -2.06
C PHE A 169 12.85 3.69 -3.56
N THR A 170 12.03 4.39 -4.33
CA THR A 170 12.24 4.63 -5.76
C THR A 170 12.91 5.96 -5.98
N SER A 171 13.96 5.99 -6.81
CA SER A 171 14.63 7.22 -7.22
C SER A 171 14.84 7.31 -8.72
N THR A 172 14.70 8.50 -9.30
CA THR A 172 15.09 8.79 -10.68
C THR A 172 16.45 9.49 -10.81
N ARG A 173 17.26 9.53 -9.74
CA ARG A 173 18.54 10.28 -9.70
C ARG A 173 19.57 9.86 -10.75
N ASP A 174 19.43 8.65 -11.28
CA ASP A 174 20.29 8.10 -12.34
C ASP A 174 19.62 8.12 -13.73
N GLY A 175 18.50 8.85 -13.87
CA GLY A 175 17.78 9.03 -15.14
C GLY A 175 16.64 8.06 -15.41
N ASP A 176 16.52 6.99 -14.61
CA ASP A 176 15.45 5.98 -14.70
C ASP A 176 14.91 5.68 -13.30
N PRO A 177 13.60 5.36 -13.12
CA PRO A 177 13.03 5.03 -11.81
C PRO A 177 13.54 3.68 -11.32
N GLU A 178 14.42 3.72 -10.33
CA GLU A 178 15.17 2.56 -9.86
C GLU A 178 15.00 2.42 -8.34
N LEU A 179 15.13 1.19 -7.83
CA LEU A 179 15.09 0.93 -6.40
C LEU A 179 16.42 1.26 -5.74
N TYR A 180 16.33 1.94 -4.60
CA TYR A 180 17.44 2.26 -3.72
C TYR A 180 17.14 1.77 -2.32
N VAL A 181 18.19 1.53 -1.56
CA VAL A 181 18.14 1.30 -0.12
C VAL A 181 18.98 2.33 0.61
N MET A 182 18.58 2.70 1.82
CA MET A 182 19.34 3.55 2.73
C MET A 182 19.16 3.11 4.18
N ASP A 183 20.01 3.60 5.07
CA ASP A 183 19.83 3.46 6.52
C ASP A 183 18.63 4.28 6.98
N ILE A 184 18.09 3.96 8.16
CA ILE A 184 16.89 4.63 8.70
C ILE A 184 17.06 6.15 8.89
N ASP A 185 18.30 6.62 8.99
CA ASP A 185 18.68 8.02 9.12
C ASP A 185 18.93 8.72 7.76
N GLY A 186 18.73 8.02 6.65
CA GLY A 186 18.94 8.52 5.29
C GLY A 186 20.35 8.34 4.73
N SER A 187 21.30 7.84 5.53
CA SER A 187 22.68 7.62 5.09
C SER A 187 22.86 6.32 4.29
N ASN A 188 24.06 6.10 3.75
CA ASN A 188 24.44 4.86 3.05
C ASN A 188 23.53 4.46 1.88
N GLN A 189 23.07 5.44 1.09
CA GLN A 189 22.19 5.20 -0.04
C GLN A 189 22.88 4.37 -1.14
N LYS A 190 22.22 3.30 -1.61
CA LYS A 190 22.73 2.37 -2.60
C LYS A 190 21.64 1.96 -3.58
N ARG A 191 21.93 2.02 -4.89
CA ARG A 191 21.06 1.50 -5.97
C ARG A 191 21.02 -0.02 -5.96
N LEU A 192 19.84 -0.61 -6.17
CA LEU A 192 19.59 -2.05 -6.17
C LEU A 192 19.24 -2.61 -7.56
N THR A 193 18.55 -1.83 -8.39
CA THR A 193 18.11 -2.23 -9.73
C THR A 193 18.78 -1.37 -10.81
N PHE A 194 18.93 -1.89 -12.03
CA PHE A 194 19.74 -1.27 -13.08
C PHE A 194 19.18 -1.47 -14.49
N GLU A 195 18.02 -2.10 -14.62
CA GLU A 195 17.47 -2.49 -15.92
C GLU A 195 16.44 -1.45 -16.35
N MET A 196 16.56 -0.97 -17.59
CA MET A 196 15.68 0.06 -18.14
C MET A 196 14.20 -0.27 -17.92
N GLY A 197 13.47 0.69 -17.37
CA GLY A 197 12.06 0.59 -17.09
C GLY A 197 11.73 1.04 -15.67
N TYR A 198 10.45 1.14 -15.36
CA TYR A 198 10.05 1.62 -14.03
C TYR A 198 10.22 0.50 -12.99
N ASP A 199 10.97 0.76 -11.92
CA ASP A 199 11.00 -0.06 -10.70
C ASP A 199 10.50 0.73 -9.49
N GLY A 200 9.49 0.20 -8.79
CA GLY A 200 8.97 0.87 -7.59
C GLY A 200 8.06 0.05 -6.70
N GLY A 201 7.44 0.73 -5.73
CA GLY A 201 6.49 0.18 -4.77
C GLY A 201 7.03 -1.06 -4.05
N ALA A 202 8.25 -0.97 -3.54
CA ALA A 202 8.99 -2.10 -2.98
C ALA A 202 8.71 -2.31 -1.49
N PHE A 203 8.71 -3.57 -1.04
CA PHE A 203 8.53 -3.96 0.36
C PHE A 203 9.51 -5.06 0.77
N PHE A 204 10.01 -4.99 1.99
CA PHE A 204 10.80 -6.06 2.59
C PHE A 204 9.92 -7.24 3.06
N SER A 205 10.47 -8.45 3.03
CA SER A 205 9.90 -9.58 3.78
C SER A 205 10.04 -9.38 5.29
N LEU A 206 9.21 -10.05 6.10
CA LEU A 206 9.26 -9.93 7.58
C LEU A 206 10.62 -10.30 8.20
N ASP A 207 11.37 -11.18 7.53
CA ASP A 207 12.72 -11.55 7.94
C ASP A 207 13.80 -10.58 7.42
N GLY A 208 13.44 -9.58 6.60
CA GLY A 208 14.31 -8.57 6.03
C GLY A 208 15.22 -9.06 4.90
N LYS A 209 15.07 -10.31 4.45
CA LYS A 209 16.02 -10.92 3.49
C LYS A 209 15.66 -10.73 2.03
N LYS A 210 14.40 -10.46 1.72
CA LYS A 210 13.89 -10.30 0.36
C LYS A 210 13.18 -8.97 0.21
N ILE A 211 13.13 -8.49 -1.03
CA ILE A 211 12.33 -7.36 -1.45
C ILE A 211 11.37 -7.86 -2.54
N VAL A 212 10.10 -7.49 -2.44
CA VAL A 212 9.10 -7.64 -3.50
C VAL A 212 8.77 -6.26 -4.06
N PHE A 213 8.61 -6.15 -5.36
CA PHE A 213 8.39 -4.86 -6.03
C PHE A 213 7.60 -5.04 -7.33
N ARG A 214 7.09 -3.93 -7.86
CA ARG A 214 6.47 -3.89 -9.20
C ARG A 214 7.47 -3.31 -10.19
N SER A 215 7.45 -3.83 -11.41
CA SER A 215 8.34 -3.37 -12.47
C SER A 215 7.68 -3.39 -13.84
N SER A 216 8.04 -2.42 -14.70
CA SER A 216 7.80 -2.49 -16.14
C SER A 216 9.14 -2.66 -16.86
N ARG A 217 9.17 -3.55 -17.86
CA ARG A 217 10.33 -3.79 -18.71
C ARG A 217 9.92 -3.68 -20.18
N PRO A 218 10.08 -2.51 -20.82
CA PRO A 218 9.85 -2.37 -22.27
C PRO A 218 10.73 -3.35 -23.05
N LYS A 219 10.16 -4.09 -24.02
CA LYS A 219 10.89 -5.16 -24.76
C LYS A 219 11.03 -4.88 -26.25
N THR A 220 10.08 -4.14 -26.82
CA THR A 220 10.08 -3.77 -28.24
C THR A 220 10.59 -2.35 -28.45
N GLU A 221 11.04 -2.04 -29.67
CA GLU A 221 11.45 -0.68 -30.05
C GLU A 221 10.31 0.34 -29.83
N GLU A 222 9.07 -0.02 -30.18
CA GLU A 222 7.89 0.82 -29.95
C GLU A 222 7.64 1.10 -28.45
N GLU A 223 7.76 0.08 -27.60
CA GLU A 223 7.59 0.24 -26.16
C GLU A 223 8.71 1.07 -25.54
N LEU A 224 9.95 0.92 -26.02
CA LEU A 224 11.10 1.72 -25.59
C LEU A 224 10.93 3.18 -26.00
N ASP A 225 10.48 3.45 -27.23
CA ASP A 225 10.22 4.80 -27.73
C ASP A 225 9.11 5.51 -26.92
N ASP A 226 7.97 4.85 -26.63
CA ASP A 226 6.91 5.41 -25.76
C ASP A 226 7.45 5.66 -24.34
N TYR A 227 8.23 4.71 -23.80
CA TYR A 227 8.82 4.85 -22.48
C TYR A 227 9.77 6.05 -22.39
N GLU A 228 10.72 6.18 -23.33
CA GLU A 228 11.69 7.27 -23.35
C GLU A 228 11.04 8.65 -23.60
N ASP A 229 9.98 8.74 -24.44
CA ASP A 229 9.23 9.99 -24.64
C ASP A 229 8.56 10.46 -23.34
N LEU A 230 7.94 9.53 -22.61
CA LEU A 230 7.30 9.81 -21.34
C LEU A 230 8.33 10.15 -20.25
N ALA A 231 9.43 9.39 -20.16
CA ALA A 231 10.47 9.56 -19.15
C ALA A 231 11.15 10.94 -19.21
N LYS A 232 11.35 11.51 -20.40
CA LYS A 232 11.84 12.90 -20.59
C LYS A 232 11.02 13.96 -19.86
N ASN A 233 9.76 13.64 -19.59
CA ASN A 233 8.83 14.50 -18.89
C ASN A 233 8.49 13.93 -17.50
N GLY A 234 9.29 13.04 -16.93
CA GLY A 234 9.00 12.41 -15.63
C GLY A 234 7.66 11.66 -15.63
N MET A 235 7.29 11.02 -16.73
CA MET A 235 6.07 10.24 -16.84
C MET A 235 6.38 8.81 -17.23
N PHE A 236 5.47 7.90 -16.89
CA PHE A 236 5.52 6.53 -17.40
C PHE A 236 4.12 5.93 -17.50
N ARG A 237 3.99 4.85 -18.26
CA ARG A 237 2.73 4.15 -18.50
C ARG A 237 2.62 2.89 -17.63
N PRO A 238 1.70 2.85 -16.66
CA PRO A 238 1.54 1.70 -15.75
C PRO A 238 0.64 0.60 -16.34
N SER A 239 0.60 0.43 -17.67
CA SER A 239 -0.30 -0.53 -18.31
C SER A 239 0.15 -1.98 -18.18
N ILE A 240 1.47 -2.18 -18.08
CA ILE A 240 2.10 -3.48 -17.84
C ILE A 240 3.05 -3.29 -16.67
N LEU A 241 2.69 -3.88 -15.54
CA LEU A 241 3.47 -3.90 -14.31
C LEU A 241 3.43 -5.32 -13.79
N GLU A 242 4.58 -5.94 -13.64
CA GLU A 242 4.71 -7.30 -13.15
C GLU A 242 5.37 -7.30 -11.77
N ILE A 243 5.08 -8.33 -10.98
CA ILE A 243 5.65 -8.50 -9.64
C ILE A 243 6.99 -9.22 -9.75
N TYR A 244 7.98 -8.69 -9.07
CA TYR A 244 9.33 -9.23 -8.98
C TYR A 244 9.74 -9.42 -7.53
N VAL A 245 10.66 -10.35 -7.29
CA VAL A 245 11.30 -10.56 -6.00
C VAL A 245 12.81 -10.57 -6.19
N MET A 246 13.54 -9.99 -5.25
CA MET A 246 15.00 -10.06 -5.16
C MET A 246 15.46 -10.30 -3.72
N ASN A 247 16.74 -10.60 -3.53
CA ASN A 247 17.38 -10.50 -2.23
C ASN A 247 17.50 -9.02 -1.81
N ALA A 248 17.47 -8.76 -0.51
CA ALA A 248 17.53 -7.39 0.03
C ALA A 248 18.81 -6.62 -0.34
N ASP A 249 19.86 -7.29 -0.81
CA ASP A 249 21.10 -6.68 -1.28
C ASP A 249 21.08 -6.26 -2.77
N GLY A 250 20.00 -6.56 -3.49
CA GLY A 250 19.78 -6.32 -4.91
C GLY A 250 20.05 -7.51 -5.83
N THR A 251 20.48 -8.66 -5.29
CA THR A 251 20.82 -9.85 -6.10
C THR A 251 19.62 -10.78 -6.33
N ASP A 252 19.75 -11.74 -7.26
CA ASP A 252 18.74 -12.79 -7.53
C ASP A 252 17.34 -12.25 -7.87
N ILE A 253 17.28 -11.19 -8.70
CA ILE A 253 16.03 -10.65 -9.23
C ILE A 253 15.31 -11.74 -10.04
N LYS A 254 14.03 -11.97 -9.71
CA LYS A 254 13.15 -12.96 -10.34
C LYS A 254 11.79 -12.34 -10.62
N GLN A 255 11.35 -12.47 -11.87
CA GLN A 255 9.98 -12.16 -12.27
C GLN A 255 9.02 -13.22 -11.74
N ILE A 256 7.97 -12.82 -11.02
CA ILE A 256 6.97 -13.71 -10.41
C ILE A 256 5.70 -13.78 -11.28
N THR A 257 5.26 -12.67 -11.83
CA THR A 257 4.08 -12.60 -12.72
C THR A 257 4.48 -12.23 -14.15
N ASN A 258 3.70 -12.66 -15.13
CA ASN A 258 3.89 -12.29 -16.54
C ASN A 258 2.52 -12.26 -17.23
N PHE A 259 1.63 -11.41 -16.73
CA PHE A 259 0.25 -11.32 -17.18
C PHE A 259 0.07 -10.41 -18.40
N GLY A 260 1.06 -9.57 -18.73
CA GLY A 260 0.93 -8.54 -19.76
C GLY A 260 -0.09 -7.46 -19.37
N LYS A 261 -0.22 -7.23 -18.06
CA LYS A 261 -1.26 -6.43 -17.42
C LYS A 261 -0.67 -5.71 -16.20
N ALA A 262 -1.47 -4.89 -15.54
CA ALA A 262 -1.00 -4.11 -14.40
C ALA A 262 -1.20 -4.90 -13.10
N SER A 263 -0.09 -5.16 -12.40
CA SER A 263 -0.04 -5.69 -11.04
C SER A 263 0.82 -4.77 -10.18
N PHE A 264 0.32 -4.34 -9.02
CA PHE A 264 1.02 -3.38 -8.16
C PHE A 264 0.69 -3.57 -6.67
N ALA A 265 1.39 -2.80 -5.83
CA ALA A 265 1.33 -2.88 -4.36
C ALA A 265 1.50 -4.31 -3.83
N PRO A 266 2.60 -4.99 -4.21
CA PRO A 266 2.85 -6.32 -3.69
C PRO A 266 3.28 -6.27 -2.23
N PHE A 267 2.83 -7.23 -1.43
CA PHE A 267 3.23 -7.39 -0.05
C PHE A 267 3.47 -8.88 0.24
N PHE A 268 4.46 -9.20 1.06
CA PHE A 268 4.69 -10.59 1.46
C PHE A 268 3.60 -11.05 2.43
N HIS A 269 3.05 -12.23 2.19
CA HIS A 269 2.30 -12.91 3.24
C HIS A 269 3.27 -13.28 4.40
N PRO A 270 2.85 -13.19 5.68
CA PRO A 270 3.72 -13.46 6.84
C PRO A 270 4.37 -14.84 6.89
N ASP A 271 3.83 -15.82 6.16
CA ASP A 271 4.44 -17.14 6.00
C ASP A 271 5.74 -17.15 5.16
N GLY A 272 6.07 -16.04 4.50
CA GLY A 272 7.25 -15.88 3.65
C GLY A 272 7.23 -16.68 2.35
N LYS A 273 6.10 -17.32 2.01
CA LYS A 273 5.95 -18.20 0.84
C LYS A 273 5.02 -17.64 -0.22
N ARG A 274 4.17 -16.68 0.15
CA ARG A 274 3.19 -16.06 -0.74
C ARG A 274 3.36 -14.55 -0.82
N ILE A 275 2.83 -13.98 -1.90
CA ILE A 275 2.79 -12.55 -2.16
C ILE A 275 1.32 -12.19 -2.45
N ILE A 276 0.80 -11.18 -1.77
CA ILE A 276 -0.51 -10.59 -2.05
C ILE A 276 -0.32 -9.28 -2.82
N PHE A 277 -1.16 -8.98 -3.79
CA PHE A 277 -1.00 -7.81 -4.66
C PHE A 277 -2.32 -7.45 -5.35
N SER A 278 -2.42 -6.23 -5.88
CA SER A 278 -3.56 -5.81 -6.69
C SER A 278 -3.27 -6.03 -8.16
N SER A 279 -4.24 -6.53 -8.93
CA SER A 279 -4.07 -6.75 -10.37
C SER A 279 -5.36 -6.57 -11.17
N ASN A 280 -5.21 -6.13 -12.42
CA ASN A 280 -6.31 -6.09 -13.38
C ASN A 280 -6.33 -7.31 -14.33
N VAL A 281 -5.68 -8.42 -13.93
CA VAL A 281 -5.52 -9.64 -14.74
C VAL A 281 -6.85 -10.17 -15.29
N ASN A 282 -7.94 -10.11 -14.51
CA ASN A 282 -9.28 -10.55 -14.95
C ASN A 282 -10.15 -9.41 -15.52
N SER A 283 -9.65 -8.17 -15.55
CA SER A 283 -10.41 -7.05 -16.08
C SER A 283 -10.57 -7.12 -17.59
N LYS A 284 -11.82 -7.02 -18.06
CA LYS A 284 -12.16 -6.91 -19.50
C LYS A 284 -11.81 -5.55 -20.10
N LYS A 285 -11.80 -4.49 -19.28
CA LYS A 285 -11.59 -3.10 -19.70
C LYS A 285 -10.32 -2.46 -19.11
N GLY A 286 -9.52 -3.23 -18.37
CA GLY A 286 -8.28 -2.78 -17.72
C GLY A 286 -8.47 -1.87 -16.50
N ARG A 287 -9.71 -1.60 -16.08
CA ARG A 287 -10.04 -0.69 -14.96
C ARG A 287 -10.47 -1.37 -13.68
N ASN A 288 -10.81 -2.67 -13.75
CA ASN A 288 -11.12 -3.43 -12.54
C ASN A 288 -9.83 -3.92 -11.93
N PHE A 289 -9.61 -3.64 -10.65
CA PHE A 289 -8.52 -4.23 -9.89
C PHE A 289 -9.09 -5.04 -8.74
N ASP A 290 -8.63 -6.27 -8.65
CA ASP A 290 -8.93 -7.18 -7.54
C ASP A 290 -7.62 -7.53 -6.83
N ILE A 291 -7.72 -8.00 -5.60
CA ILE A 291 -6.56 -8.50 -4.85
C ILE A 291 -6.36 -9.97 -5.17
N TYR A 292 -5.12 -10.36 -5.36
CA TYR A 292 -4.68 -11.72 -5.66
C TYR A 292 -3.57 -12.14 -4.71
N ILE A 293 -3.47 -13.44 -4.47
CA ILE A 293 -2.33 -14.06 -3.78
C ILE A 293 -1.66 -15.07 -4.73
N ILE A 294 -0.33 -15.18 -4.66
CA ILE A 294 0.46 -16.11 -5.47
C ILE A 294 1.65 -16.65 -4.66
N ASN A 295 2.12 -17.86 -4.96
CA ASN A 295 3.37 -18.34 -4.38
C ASN A 295 4.57 -17.55 -4.92
N ILE A 296 5.62 -17.42 -4.11
CA ILE A 296 6.89 -16.73 -4.47
C ILE A 296 7.63 -17.38 -5.65
N ASN A 297 7.18 -18.55 -6.12
CA ASN A 297 7.70 -19.23 -7.31
C ASN A 297 6.83 -18.99 -8.57
N GLY A 298 5.82 -18.12 -8.50
CA GLY A 298 4.92 -17.78 -9.60
C GLY A 298 3.76 -18.76 -9.83
N THR A 299 3.56 -19.75 -8.96
CA THR A 299 2.47 -20.73 -9.07
C THR A 299 1.31 -20.44 -8.13
N GLY A 300 0.14 -21.05 -8.37
CA GLY A 300 -0.98 -20.99 -7.42
C GLY A 300 -1.62 -19.61 -7.30
N LEU A 301 -1.76 -18.88 -8.41
CA LEU A 301 -2.49 -17.62 -8.44
C LEU A 301 -3.95 -17.85 -8.01
N GLU A 302 -4.40 -17.08 -7.03
CA GLU A 302 -5.77 -17.09 -6.51
C GLU A 302 -6.29 -15.67 -6.37
N GLN A 303 -7.56 -15.45 -6.72
CA GLN A 303 -8.26 -14.19 -6.54
C GLN A 303 -8.89 -14.13 -5.15
N ILE A 304 -8.65 -13.04 -4.42
CA ILE A 304 -9.08 -12.84 -3.04
C ILE A 304 -10.34 -12.00 -2.96
N THR A 305 -10.43 -10.94 -3.77
CA THR A 305 -11.58 -10.03 -3.78
C THR A 305 -12.28 -10.01 -5.13
N PHE A 306 -13.55 -9.60 -5.15
CA PHE A 306 -14.43 -9.74 -6.31
C PHE A 306 -15.28 -8.48 -6.59
N ASN A 307 -14.81 -7.32 -6.14
CA ASN A 307 -15.50 -6.06 -6.39
C ASN A 307 -15.33 -5.63 -7.86
N GLU A 308 -16.41 -5.20 -8.52
CA GLU A 308 -16.37 -4.79 -9.95
C GLU A 308 -15.75 -3.39 -10.19
N THR A 309 -15.03 -2.84 -9.21
CA THR A 309 -14.39 -1.52 -9.32
C THR A 309 -12.90 -1.55 -9.00
N PHE A 310 -12.52 -1.39 -7.74
CA PHE A 310 -11.13 -1.29 -7.35
C PHE A 310 -10.96 -1.83 -5.94
N ASP A 311 -10.08 -2.81 -5.79
CA ASP A 311 -9.53 -3.31 -4.55
C ASP A 311 -7.99 -3.26 -4.64
N GLY A 312 -7.39 -2.59 -3.67
CA GLY A 312 -6.06 -2.03 -3.74
C GLY A 312 -5.25 -2.24 -2.46
N PHE A 313 -3.93 -2.15 -2.59
CA PHE A 313 -3.02 -1.86 -1.48
C PHE A 313 -3.13 -2.83 -0.28
N PRO A 314 -3.04 -4.16 -0.51
CA PRO A 314 -3.17 -5.16 0.55
C PRO A 314 -1.93 -5.21 1.45
N VAL A 315 -2.13 -5.23 2.77
CA VAL A 315 -1.06 -5.34 3.79
C VAL A 315 -1.53 -6.26 4.92
N PHE A 316 -0.73 -7.26 5.24
CA PHE A 316 -1.01 -8.18 6.35
C PHE A 316 -0.46 -7.66 7.67
N THR A 317 -1.15 -7.97 8.77
CA THR A 317 -0.52 -7.97 10.10
C THR A 317 0.59 -9.02 10.16
N SER A 318 1.57 -8.79 11.02
CA SER A 318 2.76 -9.61 11.23
C SER A 318 2.44 -11.05 11.64
N ASP A 319 1.28 -11.26 12.28
CA ASP A 319 0.76 -12.56 12.66
C ASP A 319 -0.10 -13.25 11.59
N GLY A 320 -0.38 -12.56 10.47
CA GLY A 320 -1.18 -13.06 9.34
C GLY A 320 -2.66 -13.23 9.63
N LYS A 321 -3.16 -12.68 10.74
CA LYS A 321 -4.58 -12.81 11.11
C LYS A 321 -5.47 -11.73 10.53
N GLN A 322 -4.93 -10.59 10.10
CA GLN A 322 -5.73 -9.51 9.51
C GLN A 322 -5.10 -8.97 8.24
N LEU A 323 -5.97 -8.51 7.34
CA LEU A 323 -5.62 -7.86 6.10
C LEU A 323 -6.20 -6.44 6.09
N VAL A 324 -5.33 -5.45 5.92
CA VAL A 324 -5.71 -4.08 5.59
C VAL A 324 -5.69 -3.94 4.07
N PHE A 325 -6.70 -3.30 3.50
CA PHE A 325 -6.76 -3.02 2.07
C PHE A 325 -7.60 -1.77 1.81
N CYS A 326 -7.46 -1.19 0.62
CA CYS A 326 -8.29 -0.07 0.19
C CYS A 326 -9.26 -0.52 -0.89
N SER A 327 -10.47 0.04 -0.92
CA SER A 327 -11.47 -0.39 -1.90
C SER A 327 -12.51 0.69 -2.20
N ASN A 328 -13.04 0.64 -3.42
CA ASN A 328 -14.17 1.45 -3.86
C ASN A 328 -15.51 0.75 -3.57
N ARG A 329 -15.49 -0.42 -2.91
CA ARG A 329 -16.70 -1.13 -2.49
C ARG A 329 -17.53 -0.26 -1.55
N PHE A 330 -18.84 -0.28 -1.75
CA PHE A 330 -19.82 0.40 -0.89
C PHE A 330 -19.52 1.89 -0.62
N ASN A 331 -18.87 2.58 -1.56
CA ASN A 331 -18.57 4.00 -1.39
C ASN A 331 -19.84 4.87 -1.32
N LYS A 332 -19.78 5.91 -0.49
CA LYS A 332 -20.87 6.90 -0.39
C LYS A 332 -20.92 7.79 -1.64
N LYS A 333 -19.76 8.17 -2.18
CA LYS A 333 -19.64 8.95 -3.40
C LYS A 333 -18.78 8.19 -4.41
N LYS A 334 -19.20 8.25 -5.68
CA LYS A 334 -18.42 7.71 -6.79
C LYS A 334 -17.04 8.38 -6.81
N GLY A 335 -16.00 7.55 -6.75
CA GLY A 335 -14.61 8.00 -6.75
C GLY A 335 -13.96 7.86 -5.38
N ASP A 336 -14.72 7.73 -4.29
CA ASP A 336 -14.11 7.45 -2.99
C ASP A 336 -13.45 6.06 -3.02
N THR A 337 -12.28 6.01 -2.38
CA THR A 337 -11.51 4.80 -2.08
C THR A 337 -11.36 4.77 -0.57
N ASN A 338 -11.90 3.75 0.10
CA ASN A 338 -11.93 3.67 1.56
C ASN A 338 -10.96 2.62 2.08
N VAL A 339 -10.45 2.83 3.30
CA VAL A 339 -9.60 1.85 4.00
C VAL A 339 -10.49 0.83 4.70
N PHE A 340 -10.15 -0.44 4.57
CA PHE A 340 -10.81 -1.56 5.22
C PHE A 340 -9.79 -2.40 6.01
N ILE A 341 -10.29 -3.06 7.05
CA ILE A 341 -9.58 -4.15 7.72
C ILE A 341 -10.50 -5.37 7.81
N ALA A 342 -9.95 -6.55 7.60
CA ALA A 342 -10.67 -7.82 7.67
C ALA A 342 -9.85 -8.86 8.43
N ASP A 343 -10.54 -9.79 9.09
CA ASP A 343 -9.91 -11.01 9.60
C ASP A 343 -9.63 -11.95 8.41
N TRP A 344 -8.40 -12.46 8.37
CA TRP A 344 -7.92 -13.40 7.36
C TRP A 344 -8.20 -14.85 7.78
N ILE A 345 -8.71 -15.63 6.84
CA ILE A 345 -8.93 -17.07 6.96
C ILE A 345 -8.05 -17.75 5.93
N ASP A 346 -7.04 -18.50 6.36
CA ASP A 346 -6.12 -19.20 5.46
C ASP A 346 -6.72 -20.41 4.76
#